data_AF-A0A6G3QNJ1-F1
#
_entry.id   AF-A0A6G3QNJ1-F1
#
_cell.length_a   1.000
_cell.length_b   1.000
_cell.length_c   1.000
_cell.angle_alpha   90.00
_cell.angle_beta   90.00
_cell.angle_gamma   90.00
#
_symmetry.space_group_name_H-M   'P 1'
#
loop_
_entity.id
_entity.type
_entity.pdbx_description
1 polymer ?
#
loop_
_entity_poly.entity_id
_entity_poly.type
_entity_poly.pdbx_seq_one_letter_code
_entity_poly.pdbx_strand_id
1 'polypeptide(L)'
;MSWTRSLTAALALGLVLAAGPAGCASPDARGQDGAPASAGRLLEARDPEGRPYREAGPNAAPRVGVEVTPDAGGGWAVRLTVRGFRFSPDGTTGRAVPGRGL
;
A
#
# COMPACT_ATOMS: atom_id res chain seq x y z
N MET A 1 39.97 29.46 -24.89
CA MET A 1 38.48 29.46 -24.97
C MET A 1 37.83 28.08 -24.92
N SER A 2 38.58 26.95 -24.95
CA SER A 2 38.02 25.58 -24.83
C SER A 2 37.83 25.11 -23.38
N TRP A 3 38.63 25.62 -22.45
CA TRP A 3 38.61 25.21 -21.04
C TRP A 3 37.33 25.67 -20.31
N THR A 4 36.90 26.91 -20.56
CA THR A 4 35.65 27.46 -19.98
C THR A 4 34.41 26.72 -20.45
N ARG A 5 34.37 26.25 -21.72
CA ARG A 5 33.26 25.44 -22.24
C ARG A 5 33.16 24.06 -21.57
N SER A 6 34.29 23.45 -21.24
CA SER A 6 34.33 22.14 -20.57
C SER A 6 33.84 22.23 -19.12
N LEU A 7 34.25 23.28 -18.41
CA LEU A 7 33.79 23.56 -17.03
C LEU A 7 32.28 23.81 -16.97
N THR A 8 31.72 24.57 -17.92
CA THR A 8 30.27 24.81 -17.98
C THR A 8 29.48 23.54 -18.30
N ALA A 9 30.00 22.65 -19.13
CA ALA A 9 29.33 21.39 -19.46
C ALA A 9 29.33 20.42 -18.27
N ALA A 10 30.44 20.35 -17.52
CA ALA A 10 30.53 19.54 -16.31
C ALA A 10 29.59 20.04 -15.19
N LEU A 11 29.50 21.37 -15.01
CA LEU A 11 28.58 21.99 -14.05
C LEU A 11 27.10 21.76 -14.42
N ALA A 12 26.76 21.86 -15.71
CA ALA A 12 25.40 21.61 -16.18
C ALA A 12 24.98 20.14 -15.96
N LEU A 13 25.89 19.19 -16.20
CA LEU A 13 25.64 17.77 -15.94
C LEU A 13 25.51 17.47 -14.44
N GLY A 14 26.30 18.13 -13.59
CA GLY A 14 26.20 18.03 -12.14
C GLY A 14 24.87 18.54 -11.57
N LEU A 15 24.31 19.62 -12.15
CA LEU A 15 23.01 20.16 -11.72
C LEU A 15 21.84 19.24 -12.10
N VAL A 16 21.90 18.59 -13.27
CA VAL A 16 20.85 17.68 -13.76
C VAL A 16 20.80 16.40 -12.92
N LEU A 17 21.94 15.89 -12.45
CA LEU A 17 22.01 14.70 -11.60
C LEU A 17 21.57 14.96 -10.15
N ALA A 18 21.63 16.21 -9.67
CA ALA A 18 21.15 16.60 -8.35
C ALA A 18 19.62 16.77 -8.28
N ALA A 19 18.95 16.91 -9.43
CA ALA A 19 17.50 16.87 -9.55
C ALA A 19 17.01 15.41 -9.64
N GLY A 20 17.30 14.63 -8.59
CA GLY A 20 16.67 13.33 -8.39
C GLY A 20 15.14 13.49 -8.32
N PRO A 21 14.36 12.42 -8.59
CA PRO A 21 12.91 12.51 -8.53
C PRO A 21 12.53 12.91 -7.10
N ALA A 22 11.91 14.08 -6.96
CA ALA A 22 11.27 14.48 -5.71
C ALA A 22 10.07 13.55 -5.47
N GLY A 23 10.35 12.34 -4.99
CA GLY A 23 9.35 11.51 -4.35
C GLY A 23 8.94 12.21 -3.06
N CYS A 24 7.64 12.45 -2.90
CA CYS A 24 6.95 13.08 -1.77
C CYS A 24 7.68 12.94 -0.42
N ALA A 25 8.57 13.87 -0.09
CA ALA A 25 9.08 14.07 1.26
C ALA A 25 8.46 15.36 1.77
N SER A 26 7.33 15.24 2.47
CA SER A 26 6.70 16.38 3.14
C SER A 26 7.58 16.80 4.34
N PRO A 27 7.99 18.07 4.50
CA PRO A 27 8.98 18.47 5.51
C PRO A 27 8.43 18.59 6.95
N ASP A 28 7.14 18.31 7.17
CA ASP A 28 6.45 18.71 8.42
C ASP A 28 6.16 17.59 9.43
N ALA A 29 6.71 16.39 9.27
CA ALA A 29 6.59 15.33 10.26
C ALA A 29 7.67 15.42 11.37
N ARG A 30 7.80 16.59 12.02
CA ARG A 30 8.53 16.72 13.29
C ARG A 30 7.53 16.65 14.43
N GLY A 31 7.25 15.44 14.91
CA GLY A 31 6.44 15.24 16.11
C GLY A 31 5.64 13.96 16.10
N GLN A 32 6.31 12.80 16.12
CA GLN A 32 5.79 11.57 16.71
C GLN A 32 6.95 10.56 16.77
N ASP A 33 7.42 10.28 17.99
CA ASP A 33 8.40 9.23 18.31
C ASP A 33 7.77 7.84 18.14
N GLY A 34 7.42 7.52 16.91
CA GLY A 34 7.02 6.19 16.49
C GLY A 34 7.52 6.00 15.07
N ALA A 35 8.46 5.08 14.87
CA ALA A 35 8.74 4.61 13.52
C ALA A 35 7.40 4.25 12.85
N PRO A 36 7.11 4.72 11.63
CA PRO A 36 5.87 4.39 10.98
C PRO A 36 5.71 2.87 11.00
N ALA A 37 4.52 2.40 11.39
CA ALA A 37 4.24 0.98 11.40
C ALA A 37 4.60 0.41 10.02
N SER A 38 5.49 -0.59 9.98
CA SER A 38 5.91 -1.22 8.74
C SER A 38 4.67 -1.65 7.95
N ALA A 39 4.57 -1.18 6.70
CA ALA A 39 3.45 -1.51 5.83
C ALA A 39 3.39 -3.01 5.45
N GLY A 40 4.38 -3.81 5.87
CA GLY A 40 4.54 -5.22 5.51
C GLY A 40 5.53 -5.44 4.36
N ARG A 41 6.04 -6.67 4.22
CA ARG A 41 7.02 -7.04 3.18
C ARG A 41 6.35 -7.17 1.81
N LEU A 42 7.03 -6.78 0.73
CA LEU A 42 6.59 -7.11 -0.63
C LEU A 42 6.80 -8.59 -0.93
N LEU A 43 5.77 -9.23 -1.45
CA LEU A 43 5.78 -10.61 -1.88
C LEU A 43 6.22 -10.70 -3.34
N GLU A 44 6.84 -11.81 -3.72
CA GLU A 44 7.21 -12.09 -5.11
C GLU A 44 5.98 -12.28 -6.01
N ALA A 45 4.87 -12.75 -5.41
CA ALA A 45 3.60 -12.89 -6.09
C ALA A 45 3.06 -11.51 -6.51
N ARG A 46 2.49 -11.46 -7.72
CA ARG A 46 1.98 -10.24 -8.36
C ARG A 46 0.52 -10.40 -8.76
N ASP A 47 -0.17 -9.28 -8.86
CA ASP A 47 -1.52 -9.23 -9.42
C ASP A 47 -1.51 -9.28 -10.97
N PRO A 48 -2.67 -9.35 -11.63
CA PRO A 48 -2.75 -9.44 -13.09
C PRO A 48 -2.12 -8.24 -13.82
N GLU A 49 -1.98 -7.09 -13.16
CA GLU A 49 -1.32 -5.90 -13.68
C GLU A 49 0.20 -5.87 -13.35
N GLY A 50 0.72 -6.91 -12.70
CA GLY A 50 2.13 -7.06 -12.37
C GLY A 50 2.56 -6.34 -11.10
N ARG A 51 1.65 -5.79 -10.30
CA ARG A 51 1.98 -5.12 -9.03
C ARG A 51 2.24 -6.16 -7.94
N PRO A 52 3.32 -6.03 -7.15
CA PRO A 52 3.64 -7.01 -6.11
C PRO A 52 2.63 -6.94 -4.97
N TYR A 53 2.20 -8.10 -4.48
CA TYR A 53 1.41 -8.18 -3.26
C TYR A 53 2.25 -7.75 -2.05
N ARG A 54 1.57 -7.41 -0.95
CA ARG A 54 2.20 -7.04 0.32
C ARG A 54 1.68 -7.92 1.44
N GLU A 55 2.58 -8.37 2.29
CA GLU A 55 2.28 -9.16 3.48
C GLU A 55 1.48 -8.31 4.48
N ALA A 56 0.36 -8.84 4.95
CA ALA A 56 -0.33 -8.28 6.11
C ALA A 56 0.39 -8.74 7.38
N GLY A 57 0.75 -7.81 8.27
CA GLY A 57 1.43 -8.15 9.52
C GLY A 57 0.64 -9.17 10.35
N PRO A 58 1.27 -10.04 11.15
CA PRO A 58 0.62 -11.21 11.78
C PRO A 58 -0.59 -10.85 12.67
N ASN A 59 -0.55 -9.68 13.32
CA ASN A 59 -1.64 -9.17 14.14
C ASN A 59 -2.76 -8.50 13.33
N ALA A 60 -2.47 -8.08 12.11
CA ALA A 60 -3.38 -7.45 11.17
C ALA A 60 -3.84 -8.40 10.05
N ALA A 61 -3.33 -9.64 10.02
CA ALA A 61 -3.63 -10.58 8.96
C ALA A 61 -5.12 -10.94 8.95
N PRO A 62 -5.85 -10.65 7.86
CA PRO A 62 -7.27 -10.96 7.76
C PRO A 62 -7.50 -12.47 7.83
N ARG A 63 -8.52 -12.89 8.59
CA ARG A 63 -8.89 -14.31 8.76
C ARG A 63 -10.38 -14.51 8.57
N VAL A 64 -10.74 -15.62 7.92
CA VAL A 64 -12.12 -16.06 7.72
C VAL A 64 -12.25 -17.48 8.27
N GLY A 65 -13.09 -17.66 9.29
CA GLY A 65 -13.56 -18.96 9.75
C GLY A 65 -14.84 -19.33 9.00
N VAL A 66 -14.97 -20.59 8.61
CA VAL A 66 -16.14 -21.12 7.90
C VAL A 66 -16.69 -22.29 8.70
N GLU A 67 -17.98 -22.22 8.99
CA GLU A 67 -18.73 -23.28 9.66
C GLU A 67 -19.90 -23.67 8.75
N VAL A 68 -20.06 -24.97 8.52
CA VAL A 68 -21.06 -25.51 7.61
C VAL A 68 -21.86 -26.57 8.36
N THR A 69 -23.18 -26.39 8.43
CA THR A 69 -24.09 -27.33 9.10
C THR A 69 -25.27 -27.65 8.18
N PRO A 70 -25.84 -28.87 8.23
CA PRO A 70 -27.08 -29.15 7.54
C PRO A 70 -28.19 -28.19 7.99
N ASP A 71 -29.02 -27.74 7.06
CA ASP A 71 -30.20 -26.94 7.34
C ASP A 71 -31.48 -27.79 7.30
N ALA A 72 -32.52 -27.37 8.03
CA ALA A 72 -33.79 -28.10 8.13
C ALA A 72 -34.52 -28.26 6.78
N GLY A 73 -34.26 -27.36 5.82
CA GLY A 73 -34.81 -27.45 4.46
C GLY A 73 -34.08 -28.45 3.54
N GLY A 74 -33.12 -29.23 4.06
CA GLY A 74 -32.27 -30.11 3.25
C GLY A 74 -31.12 -29.39 2.55
N GLY A 75 -30.85 -28.14 2.94
CA GLY A 75 -29.71 -27.35 2.48
C GLY A 75 -28.53 -27.38 3.46
N TRP A 76 -27.65 -26.39 3.33
CA TRP A 76 -26.55 -26.15 4.25
C TRP A 76 -26.61 -24.71 4.76
N ALA A 77 -26.59 -24.54 6.07
CA ALA A 77 -26.33 -23.25 6.70
C ALA A 77 -24.81 -23.04 6.74
N VAL A 78 -24.34 -21.93 6.17
CA VAL A 78 -22.93 -21.54 6.16
C VAL A 78 -22.78 -20.28 6.98
N ARG A 79 -21.95 -20.33 8.03
CA ARG A 79 -21.59 -19.18 8.85
C ARG A 79 -20.15 -18.79 8.58
N LEU A 80 -19.94 -17.52 8.23
CA LEU A 80 -18.63 -16.92 8.06
C LEU A 80 -18.31 -16.04 9.26
N THR A 81 -17.16 -16.28 9.89
CA THR A 81 -16.63 -15.43 10.97
C THR A 81 -15.37 -14.73 10.47
N VAL A 82 -15.46 -13.43 10.28
CA VAL A 82 -14.36 -12.60 9.74
C VAL A 82 -13.64 -11.85 10.86
N ARG A 83 -12.31 -11.75 10.77
CA ARG A 83 -11.45 -11.01 11.71
C ARG A 83 -10.39 -10.22 10.94
N GLY A 84 -10.07 -9.02 11.40
CA GLY A 84 -9.09 -8.16 10.72
C GLY A 84 -9.59 -7.55 9.40
N PHE A 85 -10.90 -7.57 9.17
CA PHE A 85 -11.53 -6.89 8.03
C PHE A 85 -12.16 -5.57 8.48
N ARG A 86 -12.14 -4.57 7.60
CA ARG A 86 -12.94 -3.35 7.70
C ARG A 86 -13.99 -3.37 6.60
N PHE A 87 -15.26 -3.28 7.01
CA PHE A 87 -16.37 -3.18 6.07
C PHE A 87 -16.75 -1.73 5.89
N SER A 88 -17.06 -1.38 4.66
CA SER A 88 -17.74 -0.12 4.37
C SER A 88 -19.09 -0.10 5.10
N PRO A 89 -19.50 1.03 5.69
CA PRO A 89 -20.85 1.18 6.23
C PRO A 89 -21.91 0.90 5.17
N ASP A 90 -23.09 0.46 5.61
CA ASP A 90 -24.23 0.28 4.73
C ASP A 90 -24.54 1.57 3.95
N GLY A 91 -24.85 1.43 2.66
CA GLY A 91 -25.12 2.57 1.77
C GLY A 91 -23.88 3.28 1.22
N THR A 92 -22.66 2.80 1.51
CA THR A 92 -21.44 3.33 0.88
C THR A 92 -21.50 3.13 -0.64
N THR A 93 -21.43 4.21 -1.41
CA THR A 93 -21.40 4.16 -2.88
C THR A 93 -20.14 3.44 -3.37
N GLY A 94 -20.24 2.60 -4.40
CA GLY A 94 -19.12 1.81 -4.94
C GLY A 94 -17.97 2.59 -5.60
N ARG A 95 -17.92 3.92 -5.45
CA ARG A 95 -16.84 4.75 -5.98
C ARG A 95 -15.71 4.83 -4.96
N ALA A 96 -14.54 4.32 -5.34
CA ALA A 96 -13.32 4.48 -4.55
C ALA A 96 -13.00 5.97 -4.36
N VAL A 97 -12.71 6.37 -3.11
CA VAL A 97 -12.23 7.72 -2.78
C VAL A 97 -10.71 7.68 -2.64
N PRO A 98 -9.96 8.37 -3.50
CA PRO A 98 -8.49 8.41 -3.41
C PRO A 98 -8.02 8.88 -2.03
N GLY A 99 -6.94 8.29 -1.52
CA GLY A 99 -6.34 8.67 -0.24
C GLY A 99 -7.05 8.15 1.01
N ARG A 100 -8.24 7.56 0.90
CA ARG A 100 -8.90 6.84 1.99
C ARG A 100 -8.64 5.34 1.91
N GLY A 101 -7.38 4.94 1.69
CA GLY A 101 -7.01 3.52 1.77
C GLY A 101 -7.63 2.87 3.01
N LEU A 102 -8.04 1.61 2.87
CA LEU A 102 -8.64 0.83 3.97
C LEU A 102 -7.75 0.80 5.22
#